data_AF-A0A9C6DY82-F1
#
_entry.id   AF-A0A9C6DY82-F1
#
_cell.length_a   1.000
_cell.length_b   1.000
_cell.length_c   1.000
_cell.angle_alpha   90.00
_cell.angle_beta   90.00
_cell.angle_gamma   90.00
#
_symmetry.space_group_name_H-M   'P 1'
#
loop_
_entity.id
_entity.type
_entity.pdbx_description
1 polymer ?
#
loop_
_entity_poly.entity_id
_entity_poly.type
_entity_poly.pdbx_seq_one_letter_code
_entity_poly.pdbx_strand_id
1 'polypeptide(L)'
;MPCEPRRTFYMKVYLYMKSSKKNVVNAKVKFNLLNSIGEIVFVTEESSHVFTVETPFTYMDVYEDSLLNDNHRLLIRDKLVISCMIDEEYIVNITEHLIVGKYEEDEDKLRLDFGNLLQTGKFSDVTLAVDGHEIRAHKNVLTARSSVFAAMFEHEIEERQLNRVVIADISHSVLKEMLTYIYTGKVSYLNDIALDLITAADKYALGSLKTICENSLRVDPSIENAAEILILADLHKADQLKAKIITFIKA
;
A
#
# COMPACT_ATOMS: atom_id res chain seq x y z
N MET A 1 -1.33 -61.98 17.63
CA MET A 1 -1.43 -60.73 18.41
C MET A 1 -1.37 -59.58 17.43
N PRO A 2 -2.41 -58.72 17.34
CA PRO A 2 -2.30 -57.52 16.53
C PRO A 2 -1.33 -56.56 17.24
N CYS A 3 -0.29 -56.12 16.53
CA CYS A 3 0.62 -55.09 17.01
C CYS A 3 -0.19 -53.84 17.40
N GLU A 4 -0.02 -53.36 18.63
CA GLU A 4 -0.53 -52.04 19.01
C GLU A 4 0.03 -51.00 18.03
N PRO A 5 -0.80 -50.04 17.56
CA PRO A 5 -0.29 -48.97 16.71
C PRO A 5 0.78 -48.20 17.47
N ARG A 6 1.98 -48.07 16.86
CA ARG A 6 3.06 -47.22 17.37
C ARG A 6 2.47 -45.85 17.69
N ARG A 7 2.62 -45.39 18.93
CA ARG A 7 2.31 -44.01 19.29
C ARG A 7 3.26 -43.10 18.52
N THR A 8 2.77 -42.48 17.46
CA THR A 8 3.52 -41.47 16.74
C THR A 8 3.51 -40.21 17.58
N PHE A 9 4.66 -39.81 18.14
CA PHE A 9 4.80 -38.51 18.76
C PHE A 9 5.10 -37.49 17.68
N TYR A 10 4.42 -36.35 17.77
CA TYR A 10 4.57 -35.27 16.82
C TYR A 10 4.29 -33.94 17.52
N MET A 11 5.01 -32.92 17.11
CA MET A 11 4.83 -31.55 17.57
C MET A 11 3.93 -30.83 16.56
N LYS A 12 2.89 -30.17 17.06
CA LYS A 12 2.02 -29.31 16.26
C LYS A 12 2.43 -27.85 16.42
N VAL A 13 2.72 -27.19 15.31
CA VAL A 13 3.01 -25.75 15.28
C VAL A 13 1.77 -25.01 14.80
N TYR A 14 1.28 -24.05 15.58
CA TYR A 14 0.10 -23.26 15.24
C TYR A 14 0.45 -21.79 15.00
N LEU A 15 -0.15 -21.19 13.98
CA LEU A 15 -0.22 -19.73 13.84
C LEU A 15 -1.59 -19.24 14.31
N TYR A 16 -1.59 -18.23 15.18
CA TYR A 16 -2.79 -17.58 15.66
C TYR A 16 -2.65 -16.06 15.54
N MET A 17 -3.77 -15.41 15.27
CA MET A 17 -3.85 -13.96 15.22
C MET A 17 -4.13 -13.41 16.62
N LYS A 18 -3.15 -12.71 17.20
CA LYS A 18 -3.29 -12.14 18.55
C LYS A 18 -4.19 -10.90 18.59
N SER A 19 -4.10 -10.06 17.56
CA SER A 19 -4.89 -8.83 17.44
C SER A 19 -4.87 -8.36 15.99
N SER A 20 -5.98 -7.83 15.50
CA SER A 20 -6.06 -7.22 14.17
C SER A 20 -7.07 -6.07 14.17
N LYS A 21 -6.84 -5.08 13.31
CA LYS A 21 -7.83 -4.03 13.02
C LYS A 21 -8.95 -4.55 12.11
N LYS A 22 -8.69 -5.64 11.36
CA LYS A 22 -9.65 -6.35 10.51
C LYS A 22 -10.18 -7.57 11.28
N ASN A 23 -11.49 -7.81 11.25
CA ASN A 23 -12.10 -8.98 11.89
C ASN A 23 -11.67 -10.31 11.24
N VAL A 24 -11.26 -10.24 9.97
CA VAL A 24 -10.85 -11.37 9.15
C VAL A 24 -9.63 -10.94 8.33
N VAL A 25 -8.60 -11.78 8.28
CA VAL A 25 -7.42 -11.57 7.40
C VAL A 25 -7.20 -12.84 6.60
N ASN A 26 -7.05 -12.73 5.29
CA ASN A 26 -6.56 -13.85 4.49
C ASN A 26 -5.04 -13.70 4.31
N ALA A 27 -4.30 -14.76 4.53
CA ALA A 27 -2.86 -14.77 4.31
C ALA A 27 -2.39 -16.12 3.82
N LYS A 28 -1.38 -16.10 2.94
CA LYS A 28 -0.62 -17.29 2.58
C LYS A 28 0.43 -17.55 3.63
N VAL A 29 0.50 -18.79 4.09
CA VAL A 29 1.44 -19.20 5.12
C VAL A 29 2.29 -20.36 4.65
N LYS A 30 3.56 -20.28 5.02
CA LYS A 30 4.54 -21.32 4.77
C LYS A 30 5.45 -21.48 5.98
N PHE A 31 5.61 -22.72 6.45
CA PHE A 31 6.54 -23.05 7.53
C PHE A 31 7.78 -23.75 6.99
N ASN A 32 8.92 -23.43 7.62
CA ASN A 32 10.20 -24.04 7.33
C ASN A 32 10.88 -24.47 8.63
N LEU A 33 11.56 -25.62 8.63
CA LEU A 33 12.48 -26.02 9.68
C LEU A 33 13.90 -25.82 9.23
N LEU A 34 14.70 -25.15 10.06
CA LEU A 34 16.07 -24.79 9.74
C LEU A 34 17.05 -25.66 10.53
N ASN A 35 18.16 -26.03 9.89
CA ASN A 35 19.30 -26.65 10.57
C ASN A 35 20.19 -25.61 11.29
N SER A 36 21.26 -26.06 11.96
CA SER A 36 22.18 -25.17 12.69
C SER A 36 22.87 -24.08 11.89
N ILE A 37 22.98 -24.25 10.58
CA ILE A 37 23.65 -23.27 9.71
C ILE A 37 22.63 -22.36 8.99
N GLY A 38 21.34 -22.52 9.30
CA GLY A 38 20.25 -21.69 8.77
C GLY A 38 19.66 -22.18 7.45
N GLU A 39 20.00 -23.37 7.00
CA GLU A 39 19.43 -23.94 5.77
C GLU A 39 18.07 -24.57 6.04
N ILE A 40 17.16 -24.45 5.08
CA ILE A 40 15.83 -25.05 5.12
C ILE A 40 15.95 -26.55 4.85
N VAL A 41 15.56 -27.37 5.83
CA VAL A 41 15.57 -28.84 5.71
C VAL A 41 14.18 -29.38 5.43
N PHE A 42 13.15 -28.77 6.03
CA PHE A 42 11.75 -29.09 5.77
C PHE A 42 10.99 -27.83 5.40
N VAL A 43 10.08 -27.99 4.44
CA VAL A 43 9.23 -26.93 3.93
C VAL A 43 7.82 -27.47 3.78
N THR A 44 6.83 -26.73 4.28
CA THR A 44 5.43 -27.02 3.96
C THR A 44 5.07 -26.44 2.60
N GLU A 45 4.05 -27.00 1.95
CA GLU A 45 3.40 -26.31 0.85
C GLU A 45 2.83 -24.97 1.35
N GLU A 46 2.86 -23.97 0.48
CA GLU A 46 2.23 -22.68 0.75
C GLU A 46 0.72 -22.83 0.65
N SER A 47 -0.01 -22.32 1.64
CA SER A 47 -1.47 -22.44 1.70
C SER A 47 -2.12 -21.15 2.18
N SER A 48 -3.21 -20.76 1.51
CA SER A 48 -4.03 -19.61 1.90
C SER A 48 -4.95 -19.97 3.06
N HIS A 49 -4.96 -19.12 4.09
CA HIS A 49 -5.75 -19.30 5.29
C HIS A 49 -6.47 -18.02 5.69
N VAL A 50 -7.72 -18.18 6.14
CA VAL A 50 -8.53 -17.11 6.71
C VAL A 50 -8.38 -17.12 8.23
N PHE A 51 -7.83 -16.04 8.77
CA PHE A 51 -7.55 -15.85 10.19
C PHE A 51 -8.59 -14.96 10.85
N THR A 52 -9.07 -15.38 12.02
CA THR A 52 -9.83 -14.57 12.96
C THR A 52 -9.14 -14.59 14.33
N VAL A 53 -9.47 -13.65 15.21
CA VAL A 53 -8.85 -13.53 16.54
C VAL A 53 -9.18 -14.72 17.46
N GLU A 54 -10.21 -15.52 17.12
CA GLU A 54 -10.78 -16.53 18.02
C GLU A 54 -10.37 -17.98 17.69
N THR A 55 -9.72 -18.24 16.54
CA THR A 55 -9.46 -19.61 16.08
C THR A 55 -8.05 -19.79 15.48
N PRO A 56 -7.27 -20.79 15.95
CA PRO A 56 -5.99 -21.17 15.33
C PRO A 56 -6.25 -21.93 14.02
N PHE A 57 -5.53 -21.60 12.94
CA PHE A 57 -5.93 -22.02 11.59
C PHE A 57 -4.90 -22.74 10.72
N THR A 58 -3.69 -23.00 11.21
CA THR A 58 -2.75 -23.84 10.45
C THR A 58 -1.91 -24.68 11.39
N TYR A 59 -1.54 -25.87 10.93
CA TYR A 59 -0.73 -26.82 11.67
C TYR A 59 0.38 -27.36 10.78
N MET A 60 1.62 -27.32 11.28
CA MET A 60 2.68 -28.19 10.79
C MET A 60 2.81 -29.34 11.79
N ASP A 61 2.61 -30.58 11.30
CA ASP A 61 2.93 -31.78 12.06
C ASP A 61 4.41 -32.10 11.86
N VAL A 62 5.20 -31.96 12.93
CA VAL A 62 6.60 -32.36 12.92
C VAL A 62 6.76 -33.66 13.68
N TYR A 63 6.99 -34.75 12.95
CA TYR A 63 7.15 -36.08 13.52
C TYR A 63 8.46 -36.21 14.31
N GLU A 64 8.40 -36.92 15.43
CA GLU A 64 9.57 -37.21 16.28
C GLU A 64 10.72 -37.82 15.48
N ASP A 65 10.43 -38.78 14.60
CA ASP A 65 11.42 -39.44 13.73
C ASP A 65 12.14 -38.45 12.80
N SER A 66 11.51 -37.32 12.45
CA SER A 66 12.13 -36.27 11.62
C SER A 66 12.97 -35.31 12.45
N LEU A 67 12.53 -35.01 13.69
CA LEU A 67 13.20 -34.13 14.66
C LEU A 67 14.46 -34.76 15.25
N LEU A 68 14.39 -36.03 15.62
CA LEU A 68 15.46 -36.79 16.25
C LEU A 68 16.42 -37.44 15.23
N ASN A 69 16.20 -37.20 13.94
CA ASN A 69 17.11 -37.69 12.92
C ASN A 69 18.38 -36.83 12.88
N ASP A 70 19.47 -37.39 13.38
CA ASP A 70 20.79 -36.74 13.43
C ASP A 70 21.29 -36.29 12.05
N ASN A 71 20.82 -36.89 10.95
CA ASN A 71 21.18 -36.48 9.59
C ASN A 71 20.63 -35.08 9.25
N HIS A 72 19.47 -34.71 9.81
CA HIS A 72 18.82 -33.44 9.54
C HIS A 72 19.34 -32.29 10.43
N ARG A 73 19.99 -32.62 11.56
CA ARG A 73 20.58 -31.66 12.51
C ARG A 73 19.61 -30.52 12.91
N LEU A 74 18.34 -30.87 13.13
CA LEU A 74 17.29 -29.92 13.47
C LEU A 74 17.31 -29.45 14.94
N LEU A 75 17.91 -30.24 15.83
CA LEU A 75 17.97 -29.98 17.27
C LEU A 75 19.44 -29.87 17.70
N ILE A 76 19.97 -28.64 17.74
CA ILE A 76 21.35 -28.41 18.20
C ILE A 76 21.32 -27.65 19.52
N ARG A 77 21.90 -28.27 20.56
CA ARG A 77 21.80 -27.82 21.97
C ARG A 77 20.33 -27.68 22.40
N ASP A 78 19.51 -28.66 22.03
CA ASP A 78 18.08 -28.71 22.33
C ASP A 78 17.27 -27.51 21.80
N LYS A 79 17.78 -26.84 20.75
CA LYS A 79 17.12 -25.71 20.09
C LYS A 79 16.59 -26.12 18.72
N LEU A 80 15.28 -25.97 18.55
CA LEU A 80 14.59 -26.06 17.26
C LEU A 80 14.36 -24.65 16.68
N VAL A 81 14.57 -24.47 15.38
CA VAL A 81 14.30 -23.21 14.69
C VAL A 81 13.21 -23.41 13.64
N ILE A 82 12.08 -22.72 13.85
CA ILE A 82 10.95 -22.69 12.94
C ILE A 82 10.89 -21.29 12.31
N SER A 83 10.90 -21.22 10.99
CA SER A 83 10.65 -19.98 10.24
C SER A 83 9.24 -20.03 9.67
N CYS A 84 8.50 -18.93 9.82
CA CYS A 84 7.16 -18.76 9.29
C CYS A 84 7.18 -17.56 8.34
N MET A 85 6.79 -17.80 7.08
CA MET A 85 6.60 -16.76 6.08
C MET A 85 5.11 -16.52 5.94
N ILE A 86 4.71 -15.25 5.93
CA ILE A 86 3.33 -14.81 5.86
C ILE A 86 3.24 -13.73 4.79
N ASP A 87 2.46 -13.98 3.74
CA ASP A 87 2.12 -13.00 2.71
C ASP A 87 0.63 -12.65 2.84
N GLU A 88 0.31 -11.38 3.07
CA GLU A 88 -1.08 -10.93 3.22
C GLU A 88 -1.81 -11.02 1.87
N GLU A 89 -2.91 -11.76 1.81
CA GLU A 89 -3.73 -11.92 0.62
C GLU A 89 -4.95 -11.00 0.73
N TYR A 90 -4.99 -9.93 -0.07
CA TYR A 90 -6.14 -9.03 -0.10
C TYR A 90 -7.32 -9.71 -0.82
N ILE A 91 -8.24 -10.34 -0.08
CA ILE A 91 -9.57 -10.64 -0.61
C ILE A 91 -10.36 -9.32 -0.62
N VAL A 92 -10.55 -8.74 -1.80
CA VAL A 92 -11.58 -7.72 -2.01
C VAL A 92 -12.92 -8.45 -2.06
N ASN A 93 -13.72 -8.36 -0.98
CA ASN A 93 -15.10 -8.83 -1.00
C ASN A 93 -15.92 -7.92 -1.92
N ILE A 94 -15.98 -8.26 -3.22
CA ILE A 94 -16.94 -7.65 -4.16
C ILE A 94 -18.25 -8.43 -4.07
N THR A 95 -18.97 -8.30 -2.96
CA THR A 95 -20.41 -8.57 -2.94
C THR A 95 -21.10 -7.38 -3.59
N GLU A 96 -21.20 -7.38 -4.93
CA GLU A 96 -22.45 -7.08 -5.65
C GLU A 96 -22.39 -7.23 -7.19
N HIS A 97 -21.24 -7.38 -7.85
CA HIS A 97 -21.23 -7.62 -9.31
C HIS A 97 -20.17 -8.64 -9.76
N LEU A 98 -20.43 -9.92 -9.49
CA LEU A 98 -19.82 -11.03 -10.22
C LEU A 98 -20.49 -11.16 -11.60
N ILE A 99 -19.98 -10.44 -12.60
CA ILE A 99 -19.85 -11.04 -13.92
C ILE A 99 -18.45 -11.65 -13.96
N VAL A 100 -18.43 -12.97 -13.78
CA VAL A 100 -17.25 -13.81 -13.96
C VAL A 100 -16.84 -13.72 -15.43
N GLY A 101 -15.91 -12.82 -15.70
CA GLY A 101 -15.16 -12.73 -16.95
C GLY A 101 -13.79 -12.20 -16.59
N LYS A 102 -12.73 -12.87 -17.03
CA LYS A 102 -11.35 -12.36 -16.94
C LYS A 102 -11.29 -10.97 -17.60
N TYR A 103 -11.29 -9.91 -16.80
CA TYR A 103 -11.06 -8.53 -17.24
C TYR A 103 -9.96 -7.91 -16.37
N GLU A 104 -8.79 -8.55 -16.28
CA GLU A 104 -7.60 -7.90 -15.70
C GLU A 104 -6.85 -7.03 -16.71
N GLU A 105 -7.20 -7.04 -18.00
CA GLU A 105 -6.45 -6.30 -19.03
C GLU A 105 -6.94 -4.87 -19.30
N ASP A 106 -8.20 -4.51 -19.00
CA ASP A 106 -8.78 -3.23 -19.51
C ASP A 106 -8.62 -2.03 -18.55
N GLU A 107 -8.72 -2.23 -17.22
CA GLU A 107 -8.58 -1.13 -16.24
C GLU A 107 -7.14 -0.59 -16.15
N ASP A 108 -6.14 -1.48 -16.23
CA ASP A 108 -4.74 -1.05 -16.24
C ASP A 108 -4.35 -0.41 -17.58
N LYS A 109 -4.97 -0.83 -18.68
CA LYS A 109 -4.73 -0.22 -20.00
C LYS A 109 -5.28 1.20 -20.10
N LEU A 110 -6.50 1.46 -19.63
CA LEU A 110 -7.05 2.83 -19.63
C LEU A 110 -6.15 3.79 -18.85
N ARG A 111 -5.73 3.39 -17.65
CA ARG A 111 -4.82 4.20 -16.82
C ARG A 111 -3.48 4.45 -17.53
N LEU A 112 -2.92 3.42 -18.16
CA LEU A 112 -1.69 3.52 -18.93
C LEU A 112 -1.84 4.47 -20.12
N ASP A 113 -2.94 4.35 -20.87
CA ASP A 113 -3.24 5.20 -22.02
C ASP A 113 -3.37 6.67 -21.62
N PHE A 114 -4.05 6.98 -20.51
CA PHE A 114 -4.13 8.35 -19.97
C PHE A 114 -2.78 8.83 -19.42
N GLY A 115 -2.02 7.97 -18.73
CA GLY A 115 -0.65 8.28 -18.33
C GLY A 115 0.24 8.65 -19.53
N ASN A 116 0.11 7.92 -20.63
CA ASN A 116 0.80 8.19 -21.88
C ASN A 116 0.37 9.52 -22.52
N LEU A 117 -0.91 9.89 -22.43
CA LEU A 117 -1.37 11.21 -22.88
C LEU A 117 -0.68 12.33 -22.10
N LEU A 118 -0.56 12.21 -20.78
CA LEU A 118 0.18 13.18 -19.96
C LEU A 118 1.67 13.22 -20.35
N GLN A 119 2.32 12.06 -20.49
CA GLN A 119 3.75 11.98 -20.80
C GLN A 119 4.09 12.54 -22.19
N THR A 120 3.27 12.25 -23.19
CA THR A 120 3.50 12.67 -24.58
C THR A 120 2.95 14.07 -24.88
N GLY A 121 1.99 14.54 -24.09
CA GLY A 121 1.26 15.80 -24.33
C GLY A 121 0.39 15.78 -25.59
N LYS A 122 0.14 14.61 -26.20
CA LYS A 122 -0.55 14.50 -27.49
C LYS A 122 -1.99 15.00 -27.38
N PHE A 123 -2.36 15.97 -28.20
CA PHE A 123 -3.68 16.65 -28.19
C PHE A 123 -3.97 17.51 -26.94
N SER A 124 -2.95 17.89 -26.18
CA SER A 124 -3.09 18.87 -25.10
C SER A 124 -3.64 20.21 -25.61
N ASP A 125 -4.53 20.81 -24.85
CA ASP A 125 -5.18 22.09 -25.12
C ASP A 125 -4.93 23.13 -24.01
N VAL A 126 -4.04 22.82 -23.06
CA VAL A 126 -3.55 23.75 -22.04
C VAL A 126 -2.10 23.46 -21.65
N THR A 127 -1.37 24.51 -21.28
CA THR A 127 -0.02 24.44 -20.71
C THR A 127 -0.02 24.96 -19.26
N LEU A 128 0.47 24.16 -18.33
CA LEU A 128 0.67 24.54 -16.93
C LEU A 128 2.13 24.94 -16.72
N ALA A 129 2.37 26.18 -16.32
CA ALA A 129 3.71 26.70 -16.07
C ALA A 129 4.00 26.76 -14.57
N VAL A 130 5.10 26.14 -14.13
CA VAL A 130 5.53 26.02 -12.72
C VAL A 130 7.04 26.07 -12.63
N ASP A 131 7.62 26.88 -11.74
CA ASP A 131 9.08 26.97 -11.53
C ASP A 131 9.91 27.09 -12.83
N GLY A 132 9.43 27.84 -13.83
CA GLY A 132 10.08 27.97 -15.13
C GLY A 132 9.98 26.73 -16.05
N HIS A 133 9.27 25.69 -15.63
CA HIS A 133 8.93 24.51 -16.41
C HIS A 133 7.52 24.66 -17.01
N GLU A 134 7.28 23.96 -18.12
CA GLU A 134 5.97 23.91 -18.76
C GLU A 134 5.53 22.47 -18.96
N ILE A 135 4.30 22.16 -18.52
CA ILE A 135 3.69 20.84 -18.63
C ILE A 135 2.43 20.95 -19.48
N ARG A 136 2.39 20.21 -20.59
CA ARG A 136 1.22 20.13 -21.48
C ARG A 136 0.17 19.19 -20.86
N ALA A 137 -1.08 19.63 -20.82
CA ALA A 137 -2.19 18.89 -20.23
C ALA A 137 -3.50 19.07 -21.01
N HIS A 138 -4.58 18.45 -20.53
CA HIS A 138 -5.86 18.36 -21.22
C HIS A 138 -6.97 18.89 -20.32
N LYS A 139 -7.62 19.99 -20.71
CA LYS A 139 -8.66 20.65 -19.91
C LYS A 139 -9.79 19.71 -19.55
N ASN A 140 -10.24 18.88 -20.48
CA ASN A 140 -11.31 17.90 -20.22
C ASN A 140 -10.95 16.91 -19.10
N VAL A 141 -9.70 16.45 -19.03
CA VAL A 141 -9.24 15.55 -17.96
C VAL A 141 -9.12 16.31 -16.65
N LEU A 142 -8.52 17.50 -16.67
CA LEU A 142 -8.35 18.33 -15.46
C LEU A 142 -9.70 18.70 -14.83
N THR A 143 -10.64 19.22 -15.63
CA THR A 143 -11.98 19.64 -15.19
C THR A 143 -12.83 18.48 -14.69
N ALA A 144 -12.75 17.31 -15.32
CA ALA A 144 -13.49 16.12 -14.89
C ALA A 144 -13.01 15.59 -13.52
N ARG A 145 -11.77 15.91 -13.13
CA ARG A 145 -11.11 15.33 -11.93
C ARG A 145 -10.92 16.34 -10.80
N SER A 146 -11.05 17.64 -11.08
CA SER A 146 -10.91 18.72 -10.10
C SER A 146 -11.94 19.80 -10.38
N SER A 147 -12.81 20.05 -9.40
CA SER A 147 -13.78 21.14 -9.45
C SER A 147 -13.11 22.52 -9.50
N VAL A 148 -11.88 22.63 -8.99
CA VAL A 148 -11.09 23.87 -9.01
C VAL A 148 -10.58 24.14 -10.43
N PHE A 149 -10.06 23.14 -11.13
CA PHE A 149 -9.74 23.29 -12.56
C PHE A 149 -11.00 23.54 -13.40
N ALA A 150 -12.14 22.95 -13.07
CA ALA A 150 -13.41 23.25 -13.73
C ALA A 150 -13.79 24.73 -13.60
N ALA A 151 -13.81 25.25 -12.37
CA ALA A 151 -14.10 26.67 -12.12
C ALA A 151 -13.09 27.60 -12.79
N MET A 152 -11.80 27.27 -12.73
CA MET A 152 -10.71 28.01 -13.38
C MET A 152 -10.95 28.17 -14.89
N PHE A 153 -11.24 27.07 -15.60
CA PHE A 153 -11.43 27.12 -17.06
C PHE A 153 -12.80 27.63 -17.51
N GLU A 154 -13.81 27.60 -16.64
CA GLU A 154 -15.14 28.16 -16.93
C GLU A 154 -15.19 29.69 -16.75
N HIS A 155 -14.49 30.22 -15.75
CA HIS A 155 -14.68 31.61 -15.30
C HIS A 155 -13.51 32.56 -15.64
N GLU A 156 -12.29 32.07 -15.85
CA GLU A 156 -11.13 32.96 -16.04
C GLU A 156 -10.84 33.24 -17.52
N ILE A 157 -10.77 34.53 -17.86
CA ILE A 157 -10.69 35.00 -19.25
C ILE A 157 -9.25 34.86 -19.78
N GLU A 158 -8.22 35.10 -18.97
CA GLU A 158 -6.82 35.05 -19.40
C GLU A 158 -6.32 33.61 -19.61
N GLU A 159 -6.53 32.70 -18.66
CA GLU A 159 -6.21 31.27 -18.80
C GLU A 159 -6.95 30.67 -20.01
N ARG A 160 -8.20 31.11 -20.24
CA ARG A 160 -9.02 30.65 -21.36
C ARG A 160 -8.54 31.19 -22.70
N GLN A 161 -8.03 32.42 -22.77
CA GLN A 161 -7.53 33.01 -24.01
C GLN A 161 -6.13 32.53 -24.38
N LEU A 162 -5.24 32.38 -23.40
CA LEU A 162 -3.85 31.98 -23.62
C LEU A 162 -3.64 30.47 -23.59
N ASN A 163 -4.64 29.69 -23.12
CA ASN A 163 -4.51 28.26 -22.86
C ASN A 163 -3.26 27.95 -22.01
N ARG A 164 -2.94 28.86 -21.09
CA ARG A 164 -1.75 28.79 -20.24
C ARG A 164 -2.13 29.20 -18.83
N VAL A 165 -1.80 28.36 -17.86
CA VAL A 165 -2.04 28.59 -16.42
C VAL A 165 -0.71 28.68 -15.71
N VAL A 166 -0.51 29.71 -14.90
CA VAL A 166 0.68 29.84 -14.05
C VAL A 166 0.36 29.30 -12.66
N ILE A 167 1.11 28.28 -12.24
CA ILE A 167 1.02 27.67 -10.93
C ILE A 167 2.25 28.11 -10.14
N ALA A 168 2.05 28.98 -9.15
CA ALA A 168 3.13 29.63 -8.41
C ALA A 168 3.32 29.11 -6.98
N ASP A 169 2.40 28.28 -6.50
CA ASP A 169 2.27 27.91 -5.09
C ASP A 169 2.66 26.47 -4.77
N ILE A 170 2.99 25.68 -5.79
CA ILE A 170 3.49 24.31 -5.63
C ILE A 170 4.70 24.11 -6.53
N SER A 171 5.62 23.25 -6.11
CA SER A 171 6.83 22.95 -6.89
C SER A 171 6.54 22.11 -8.12
N HIS A 172 7.45 22.13 -9.09
CA HIS A 172 7.34 21.30 -10.29
C HIS A 172 7.16 19.79 -10.00
N SER A 173 7.85 19.24 -8.98
CA SER A 173 7.72 17.83 -8.60
C SER A 173 6.33 17.52 -8.04
N VAL A 174 5.78 18.40 -7.20
CA VAL A 174 4.44 18.25 -6.61
C VAL A 174 3.36 18.36 -7.68
N LEU A 175 3.46 19.33 -8.60
CA LEU A 175 2.53 19.45 -9.73
C LEU A 175 2.56 18.18 -10.60
N LYS A 176 3.75 17.67 -10.92
CA LYS A 176 3.90 16.47 -11.75
C LYS A 176 3.25 15.25 -11.11
N GLU A 177 3.43 15.07 -9.81
CA GLU A 177 2.82 13.95 -9.09
C GLU A 177 1.30 14.11 -8.99
N MET A 178 0.81 15.33 -8.72
CA MET A 178 -0.62 15.64 -8.73
C MET A 178 -1.27 15.35 -10.09
N LEU A 179 -0.61 15.74 -11.19
CA LEU A 179 -1.08 15.43 -12.54
C LEU A 179 -1.04 13.92 -12.81
N THR A 180 0.01 13.22 -12.39
CA THR A 180 0.07 11.76 -12.49
C THR A 180 -1.14 11.10 -11.83
N TYR A 181 -1.51 11.57 -10.63
CA TYR A 181 -2.73 11.13 -9.96
C TYR A 181 -4.01 11.48 -10.74
N ILE A 182 -4.13 12.69 -11.27
CA ILE A 182 -5.31 13.12 -12.04
C ILE A 182 -5.54 12.20 -13.25
N TYR A 183 -4.48 11.82 -13.95
CA TYR A 183 -4.55 10.99 -15.16
C TYR A 183 -4.67 9.49 -14.88
N THR A 184 -4.05 8.99 -13.82
CA THR A 184 -3.89 7.53 -13.61
C THR A 184 -4.59 6.99 -12.35
N GLY A 185 -4.94 7.87 -11.42
CA GLY A 185 -5.42 7.51 -10.09
C GLY A 185 -4.36 6.91 -9.17
N LYS A 186 -3.08 6.86 -9.57
CA LYS A 186 -1.97 6.33 -8.79
C LYS A 186 -0.97 7.43 -8.41
N VAL A 187 -0.22 7.19 -7.35
CA VAL A 187 0.89 8.02 -6.87
C VAL A 187 2.11 7.10 -6.76
N SER A 188 3.22 7.52 -7.34
CA SER A 188 4.47 6.76 -7.43
C SER A 188 5.50 7.23 -6.40
N TYR A 189 5.49 8.52 -6.05
CA TYR A 189 6.48 9.13 -5.15
C TYR A 189 5.78 9.93 -4.03
N LEU A 190 5.71 9.35 -2.83
CA LEU A 190 5.09 10.00 -1.67
C LEU A 190 6.12 10.51 -0.66
N ASN A 191 7.22 9.80 -0.42
CA ASN A 191 8.02 10.03 0.80
C ASN A 191 8.60 11.44 0.94
N ASP A 192 9.09 12.04 -0.16
CA ASP A 192 9.78 13.34 -0.10
C ASP A 192 8.85 14.54 -0.36
N ILE A 193 7.66 14.30 -0.90
CA ILE A 193 6.71 15.37 -1.32
C ILE A 193 5.31 15.21 -0.72
N ALA A 194 5.06 14.20 0.13
CA ALA A 194 3.73 13.90 0.65
C ALA A 194 3.06 15.10 1.34
N LEU A 195 3.85 15.90 2.05
CA LEU A 195 3.38 17.08 2.77
C LEU A 195 2.87 18.15 1.81
N ASP A 196 3.68 18.53 0.84
CA ASP A 196 3.30 19.50 -0.20
C ASP A 196 2.16 18.97 -1.07
N LEU A 197 2.16 17.65 -1.34
CA LEU A 197 1.13 16.99 -2.13
C LEU A 197 -0.22 16.95 -1.42
N ILE A 198 -0.27 16.86 -0.08
CA ILE A 198 -1.52 17.04 0.71
C ILE A 198 -2.06 18.45 0.51
N THR A 199 -1.20 19.45 0.62
CA THR A 199 -1.58 20.85 0.46
C THR A 199 -2.12 21.11 -0.95
N ALA A 200 -1.44 20.59 -1.97
CA ALA A 200 -1.90 20.65 -3.35
C ALA A 200 -3.24 19.91 -3.55
N ALA A 201 -3.37 18.70 -3.00
CA ALA A 201 -4.59 17.92 -3.11
C ALA A 201 -5.81 18.62 -2.48
N ASP A 202 -5.62 19.28 -1.33
CA ASP A 202 -6.66 20.09 -0.70
C ASP A 202 -7.03 21.30 -1.57
N LYS A 203 -6.02 22.04 -2.04
CA LYS A 203 -6.23 23.23 -2.89
C LYS A 203 -6.99 22.92 -4.17
N TYR A 204 -6.66 21.82 -4.84
CA TYR A 204 -7.30 21.43 -6.11
C TYR A 204 -8.51 20.50 -5.90
N ALA A 205 -9.02 20.37 -4.67
CA ALA A 205 -10.18 19.56 -4.30
C ALA A 205 -10.09 18.07 -4.71
N LEU A 206 -8.91 17.49 -4.59
CA LEU A 206 -8.60 16.08 -4.87
C LEU A 206 -8.67 15.24 -3.59
N GLY A 207 -9.87 15.08 -3.03
CA GLY A 207 -10.07 14.46 -1.69
C GLY A 207 -9.48 13.04 -1.55
N SER A 208 -9.57 12.22 -2.60
CA SER A 208 -9.00 10.87 -2.60
C SER A 208 -7.47 10.88 -2.60
N LEU A 209 -6.82 11.83 -3.30
CA LEU A 209 -5.36 12.00 -3.25
C LEU A 209 -4.91 12.44 -1.86
N LYS A 210 -5.63 13.39 -1.26
CA LYS A 210 -5.38 13.84 0.11
C LYS A 210 -5.41 12.66 1.09
N THR A 211 -6.43 11.83 1.00
CA THR A 211 -6.58 10.62 1.83
C THR A 211 -5.43 9.63 1.63
N ILE A 212 -4.98 9.42 0.39
CA ILE A 212 -3.83 8.55 0.08
C ILE A 212 -2.56 9.07 0.76
N CYS A 213 -2.28 10.37 0.65
CA CYS A 213 -1.09 10.98 1.23
C CYS A 213 -1.13 10.96 2.76
N GLU A 214 -2.27 11.30 3.37
CA GLU A 214 -2.48 11.20 4.82
C GLU A 214 -2.24 9.77 5.33
N ASN A 215 -2.70 8.76 4.60
CA ASN A 215 -2.47 7.36 4.95
C ASN A 215 -0.99 6.97 4.80
N SER A 216 -0.27 7.50 3.82
CA SER A 216 1.17 7.24 3.65
C SER A 216 1.99 7.85 4.79
N LEU A 217 1.65 9.07 5.24
CA LEU A 217 2.32 9.71 6.39
C LEU A 217 2.02 9.00 7.71
N ARG A 218 0.92 8.26 7.78
CA ARG A 218 0.64 7.38 8.92
C ARG A 218 1.58 6.18 8.95
N VAL A 219 2.37 5.86 7.92
CA VAL A 219 3.11 4.58 7.92
C VAL A 219 4.36 4.62 8.81
N ASP A 220 5.24 5.63 8.78
CA ASP A 220 6.38 5.66 9.73
C ASP A 220 6.85 7.11 10.03
N PRO A 221 6.53 7.66 11.22
CA PRO A 221 7.16 8.89 11.68
C PRO A 221 8.65 8.63 12.00
N SER A 222 9.51 9.54 11.54
CA SER A 222 10.94 9.59 11.87
C SER A 222 11.21 10.82 12.75
N ILE A 223 12.39 10.85 13.38
CA ILE A 223 12.78 11.99 14.23
C ILE A 223 12.87 13.28 13.39
N GLU A 224 13.29 13.16 12.13
CA GLU A 224 13.50 14.28 11.22
C GLU A 224 12.18 14.91 10.74
N ASN A 225 11.14 14.09 10.52
CA ASN A 225 9.88 14.55 9.92
C ASN A 225 8.75 14.80 10.96
N ALA A 226 8.91 14.35 12.21
CA ALA A 226 7.84 14.40 13.21
C ALA A 226 7.34 15.82 13.52
N ALA A 227 8.22 16.82 13.57
CA ALA A 227 7.82 18.20 13.84
C ALA A 227 6.97 18.79 12.70
N GLU A 228 7.36 18.52 11.45
CA GLU A 228 6.68 19.02 10.27
C GLU A 228 5.31 18.35 10.07
N ILE A 229 5.26 17.02 10.26
CA ILE A 229 3.99 16.26 10.21
C ILE A 229 3.02 16.75 11.30
N LEU A 230 3.52 17.14 12.48
CA LEU A 230 2.67 17.65 13.57
C LEU A 230 2.03 18.99 13.21
N ILE A 231 2.81 19.94 12.68
CA ILE A 231 2.31 21.26 12.25
C ILE A 231 1.23 21.09 11.18
N LEU A 232 1.47 20.21 10.22
CA LEU A 232 0.55 19.98 9.12
C LEU A 232 -0.71 19.22 9.55
N ALA A 233 -0.58 18.27 10.46
CA ALA A 233 -1.73 17.59 11.03
C ALA A 233 -2.65 18.58 11.77
N ASP A 234 -2.09 19.61 12.41
CA ASP A 234 -2.86 20.70 13.02
C ASP A 234 -3.48 21.62 11.96
N LEU A 235 -2.68 22.07 10.99
CA LEU A 235 -3.11 22.97 9.91
C LEU A 235 -4.29 22.40 9.12
N HIS A 236 -4.25 21.12 8.78
CA HIS A 236 -5.28 20.45 7.98
C HIS A 236 -6.36 19.73 8.80
N LYS A 237 -6.38 19.93 10.13
CA LYS A 237 -7.35 19.32 11.05
C LYS A 237 -7.37 17.77 10.97
N ALA A 238 -6.20 17.16 10.79
CA ALA A 238 -6.02 15.71 10.75
C ALA A 238 -5.79 15.14 12.16
N ASP A 239 -6.83 15.13 12.99
CA ASP A 239 -6.76 14.82 14.43
C ASP A 239 -6.11 13.46 14.75
N GLN A 240 -6.40 12.44 13.95
CA GLN A 240 -5.83 11.10 14.13
C GLN A 240 -4.31 11.06 13.88
N LEU A 241 -3.83 11.80 12.87
CA LEU A 241 -2.40 11.91 12.57
C LEU A 241 -1.69 12.70 13.66
N LYS A 242 -2.29 13.82 14.09
CA LYS A 242 -1.80 14.64 15.20
C LYS A 242 -1.58 13.82 16.47
N ALA A 243 -2.57 13.04 16.88
CA ALA A 243 -2.48 12.17 18.07
C ALA A 243 -1.37 11.11 17.96
N LYS A 244 -1.21 10.51 16.77
CA LYS A 244 -0.14 9.53 16.52
C LYS A 244 1.25 10.16 16.64
N ILE A 245 1.47 11.33 16.04
CA ILE A 245 2.77 12.03 16.09
C ILE A 245 3.11 12.52 17.48
N ILE A 246 2.13 13.04 18.24
CA ILE A 246 2.33 13.42 19.66
C ILE A 246 2.77 12.21 20.48
N THR A 247 2.25 11.03 20.19
CA THR A 247 2.65 9.79 20.88
C THR A 247 4.07 9.39 20.52
N PHE A 248 4.46 9.52 19.25
CA PHE A 248 5.83 9.26 18.78
C PHE A 248 6.87 10.21 19.42
N ILE A 249 6.57 11.52 19.49
CA ILE A 249 7.48 12.53 20.09
C ILE A 249 7.68 12.31 21.60
N LYS A 250 6.70 11.71 22.27
CA LYS A 250 6.75 11.43 23.72
C LYS A 250 7.43 10.11 24.08
N ALA A 251 7.64 9.22 23.11
CA ALA A 251 8.26 7.91 23.31
C ALA A 251 9.79 8.02 23.40
#